data_AF-A0A3M9ZTJ8-F1
#
_entry.id   AF-A0A3M9ZTJ8-F1
#
_cell.length_a   1.000
_cell.length_b   1.000
_cell.length_c   1.000
_cell.angle_alpha   90.00
_cell.angle_beta   90.00
_cell.angle_gamma   90.00
#
_symmetry.space_group_name_H-M   'P 1'
#
loop_
_entity.id
_entity.type
_entity.pdbx_description
1 polymer ?
#
loop_
_entity_poly.entity_id
_entity_poly.type
_entity_poly.pdbx_seq_one_letter_code
_entity_poly.pdbx_strand_id
1 'polypeptide(L)'
;MSSLVFFGAGTSKPFGIPTMQEIMSGFEQDLEKKNSKLFTFYTGIKDILKQETSIKIDIESMLSVITGIAENKPLNEINPFLLYSTKKISDDSKFMKSSPDDIDTAKELKQKLHNYIKNACKLKDSDMSATYKKTYFPFFKHIPGNSTVHDEDIEENNKLKADWKAYTTNYDNVFEFFWDDHLILSDHFQKIGQSKLYGFESNPLPSGGTFCKLHGSLDWTKKLNQGKIMRKTQSNYSKYGPGNDVMLFPIQQKDLYLDPWSSLFADLKYGLLEKQYWYAVGYAFNDIIIKDIFEKSIMDNKDKKLVIIDPNAYEIKNKFDKSIQDKVDALPIKFDDDHFETKISDYTSNTKTIILRVRADQKDPQEKLFRFAIVSQKSFKSKNITPDCDPHKMNPEFQCVINEKKYSGCYFEFDSNNLSGIRLELKVDCPYDEDIILHLSDNTRNIDFGIWYCNNMIFSSNYIKKKDYVTNVSNNSLWLKDPIIIDKTMLYSKEPF
;
A
#
# COMPACT_ATOMS: atom_id res chain seq x y z
N MET A 1 11.72 -14.34 -11.12
CA MET A 1 10.42 -14.55 -10.43
C MET A 1 9.58 -13.32 -10.69
N SER A 2 8.31 -13.48 -11.09
CA SER A 2 7.43 -12.37 -11.46
C SER A 2 6.36 -12.08 -10.41
N SER A 3 5.92 -10.83 -10.37
CA SER A 3 4.99 -10.33 -9.35
C SER A 3 3.62 -9.99 -9.95
N LEU A 4 2.59 -10.15 -9.13
CA LEU A 4 1.29 -9.52 -9.33
C LEU A 4 1.17 -8.34 -8.37
N VAL A 5 0.67 -7.22 -8.85
CA VAL A 5 0.43 -6.01 -8.07
C VAL A 5 -1.04 -5.66 -8.14
N PHE A 6 -1.62 -5.32 -7.00
CA PHE A 6 -3.00 -4.90 -6.86
C PHE A 6 -3.05 -3.53 -6.18
N PHE A 7 -3.42 -2.51 -6.93
CA PHE A 7 -3.51 -1.14 -6.45
C PHE A 7 -4.92 -0.81 -5.97
N GLY A 8 -5.02 -0.19 -4.80
CA GLY A 8 -6.26 0.37 -4.28
C GLY A 8 -6.22 1.90 -4.19
N ALA A 9 -7.30 2.49 -3.67
CA ALA A 9 -7.44 3.95 -3.64
C ALA A 9 -6.32 4.66 -2.85
N GLY A 10 -5.65 3.96 -1.94
CA GLY A 10 -4.51 4.51 -1.20
C GLY A 10 -3.32 4.88 -2.08
N THR A 11 -3.16 4.29 -3.28
CA THR A 11 -2.06 4.64 -4.19
C THR A 11 -2.30 5.91 -4.98
N SER A 12 -3.56 6.34 -5.12
CA SER A 12 -3.92 7.60 -5.80
C SER A 12 -3.90 8.80 -4.84
N LYS A 13 -3.89 8.57 -3.52
CA LYS A 13 -3.87 9.62 -2.49
C LYS A 13 -2.74 10.64 -2.62
N PRO A 14 -1.48 10.24 -2.90
CA PRO A 14 -0.37 11.19 -3.10
C PRO A 14 -0.58 12.16 -4.27
N PHE A 15 -1.49 11.83 -5.19
CA PHE A 15 -1.83 12.61 -6.39
C PHE A 15 -3.06 13.51 -6.17
N GLY A 16 -3.48 13.67 -4.91
CA GLY A 16 -4.63 14.49 -4.54
C GLY A 16 -5.98 13.83 -4.83
N ILE A 17 -6.01 12.54 -5.19
CA ILE A 17 -7.24 11.78 -5.36
C ILE A 17 -7.66 11.22 -3.99
N PRO A 18 -8.84 11.61 -3.46
CA PRO A 18 -9.30 11.15 -2.16
C PRO A 18 -9.64 9.64 -2.18
N THR A 19 -9.51 9.01 -1.01
CA THR A 19 -10.04 7.67 -0.76
C THR A 19 -11.56 7.66 -0.82
N MET A 20 -12.18 6.47 -0.97
CA MET A 20 -13.65 6.36 -1.01
C MET A 20 -14.33 6.89 0.26
N GLN A 21 -13.69 6.75 1.43
CA GLN A 21 -14.21 7.33 2.68
C GLN A 21 -14.17 8.86 2.66
N GLU A 22 -13.05 9.44 2.19
CA GLU A 22 -12.90 10.89 2.05
C GLU A 22 -13.88 11.47 1.01
N ILE A 23 -14.14 10.74 -0.09
CA ILE A 23 -15.16 11.12 -1.08
C ILE A 23 -16.56 11.20 -0.43
N MET A 24 -16.93 10.22 0.39
CA MET A 24 -18.22 10.21 1.09
C MET A 24 -18.37 11.38 2.06
N SER A 25 -17.36 11.59 2.89
CA SER A 25 -17.35 12.71 3.84
C SER A 25 -17.40 14.06 3.11
N GLY A 26 -16.65 14.20 2.01
CA GLY A 26 -16.67 15.41 1.19
C GLY A 26 -18.02 15.64 0.50
N PHE A 27 -18.67 14.58 0.01
CA PHE A 27 -19.99 14.67 -0.62
C PHE A 27 -21.08 15.07 0.38
N GLU A 28 -21.06 14.50 1.59
CA GLU A 28 -22.00 14.85 2.66
C GLU A 28 -21.90 16.34 3.03
N GLN A 29 -20.68 16.87 3.16
CA GLN A 29 -20.45 18.31 3.39
C GLN A 29 -20.90 19.18 2.20
N ASP A 30 -20.74 18.68 0.97
CA ASP A 30 -21.20 19.40 -0.24
C ASP A 30 -22.72 19.51 -0.27
N LEU A 31 -23.43 18.43 0.07
CA LEU A 31 -24.89 18.40 0.16
C LEU A 31 -25.41 19.32 1.26
N GLU A 32 -24.83 19.27 2.46
CA GLU A 32 -25.21 20.11 3.59
C GLU A 32 -25.18 21.60 3.22
N LYS A 33 -24.14 22.02 2.50
CA LYS A 33 -23.95 23.42 2.09
C LYS A 33 -24.85 23.85 0.93
N LYS A 34 -25.16 22.95 -0.02
CA LYS A 34 -25.76 23.33 -1.31
C LYS A 34 -27.22 22.92 -1.46
N ASN A 35 -27.71 21.92 -0.74
CA ASN A 35 -29.05 21.39 -0.94
C ASN A 35 -29.60 20.68 0.31
N SER A 36 -30.33 21.43 1.15
CA SER A 36 -30.90 20.92 2.41
C SER A 36 -31.89 19.75 2.22
N LYS A 37 -32.68 19.76 1.13
CA LYS A 37 -33.61 18.66 0.82
C LYS A 37 -32.85 17.36 0.57
N LEU A 38 -31.88 17.38 -0.33
CA LEU A 38 -31.07 16.19 -0.65
C LEU A 38 -30.22 15.73 0.54
N PHE A 39 -29.68 16.67 1.32
CA PHE A 39 -28.94 16.35 2.53
C PHE A 39 -29.83 15.59 3.53
N THR A 40 -31.04 16.09 3.81
CA THR A 40 -32.01 15.43 4.71
C THR A 40 -32.37 14.03 4.21
N PHE A 41 -32.57 13.87 2.90
CA PHE A 41 -32.86 12.56 2.30
C PHE A 41 -31.67 11.59 2.43
N TYR A 42 -30.45 12.07 2.17
CA TYR A 42 -29.22 11.30 2.30
C TYR A 42 -28.94 10.87 3.75
N THR A 43 -29.08 11.78 4.72
CA THR A 43 -28.89 11.47 6.14
C THR A 43 -29.95 10.49 6.65
N GLY A 44 -31.21 10.62 6.21
CA GLY A 44 -32.26 9.67 6.51
C GLY A 44 -31.93 8.24 6.07
N ILE A 45 -31.38 8.07 4.85
CA ILE A 45 -30.88 6.76 4.39
C ILE A 45 -29.73 6.26 5.29
N LYS A 46 -28.75 7.13 5.54
CA LYS A 46 -27.56 6.80 6.33
C LYS A 46 -27.92 6.36 7.76
N ASP A 47 -28.86 7.05 8.41
CA ASP A 47 -29.26 6.75 9.78
C ASP A 47 -30.02 5.43 9.88
N ILE A 48 -30.86 5.11 8.89
CA ILE A 48 -31.52 3.79 8.80
C ILE A 48 -30.47 2.68 8.66
N LEU A 49 -29.48 2.85 7.78
CA LEU A 49 -28.42 1.85 7.60
C LEU A 49 -27.57 1.67 8.87
N LYS A 50 -27.29 2.74 9.63
CA LYS A 50 -26.52 2.65 10.88
C LYS A 50 -27.25 1.87 11.97
N GLN A 51 -28.57 2.00 12.05
CA GLN A 51 -29.36 1.38 13.11
C GLN A 51 -29.52 -0.12 12.92
N GLU A 52 -29.57 -0.59 11.68
CA GLU A 52 -29.90 -1.99 11.35
C GLU A 52 -28.68 -2.89 11.18
N THR A 53 -27.49 -2.32 11.09
CA THR A 53 -26.34 -3.09 10.60
C THR A 53 -25.07 -2.79 11.36
N SER A 54 -24.30 -3.86 11.63
CA SER A 54 -22.86 -3.76 11.86
C SER A 54 -22.08 -3.49 10.55
N ILE A 55 -22.79 -3.19 9.45
CA ILE A 55 -22.20 -2.96 8.13
C ILE A 55 -21.63 -1.54 8.13
N LYS A 56 -20.37 -1.44 7.73
CA LYS A 56 -19.71 -0.16 7.49
C LYS A 56 -20.39 0.52 6.31
N ILE A 57 -21.00 1.69 6.55
CA ILE A 57 -21.62 2.48 5.48
C ILE A 57 -20.53 3.07 4.60
N ASP A 58 -20.58 2.72 3.32
CA ASP A 58 -19.70 3.22 2.27
C ASP A 58 -20.49 3.70 1.04
N ILE A 59 -19.77 4.12 -0.01
CA ILE A 59 -20.36 4.58 -1.28
C ILE A 59 -21.26 3.52 -1.88
N GLU A 60 -20.84 2.25 -1.81
CA GLU A 60 -21.57 1.12 -2.37
C GLU A 60 -22.93 0.96 -1.69
N SER A 61 -22.92 0.87 -0.36
CA SER A 61 -24.14 0.71 0.44
C SER A 61 -25.11 1.86 0.17
N MET A 62 -24.62 3.09 0.12
CA MET A 62 -25.44 4.28 -0.16
C MET A 62 -25.99 4.29 -1.58
N LEU A 63 -25.16 4.06 -2.60
CA LEU A 63 -25.62 4.02 -3.98
C LEU A 63 -26.58 2.87 -4.27
N SER A 64 -26.45 1.74 -3.55
CA SER A 64 -27.40 0.62 -3.61
C SER A 64 -28.81 1.05 -3.23
N VAL A 65 -28.95 1.69 -2.06
CA VAL A 65 -30.23 2.21 -1.58
C VAL A 65 -30.78 3.28 -2.52
N ILE A 66 -29.94 4.28 -2.87
CA ILE A 66 -30.35 5.38 -3.74
C ILE A 66 -30.81 4.85 -5.11
N THR A 67 -30.11 3.88 -5.68
CA THR A 67 -30.46 3.27 -6.96
C THR A 67 -31.75 2.47 -6.87
N GLY A 68 -31.93 1.66 -5.82
CA GLY A 68 -33.16 0.92 -5.59
C GLY A 68 -34.39 1.82 -5.53
N ILE A 69 -34.29 2.96 -4.82
CA ILE A 69 -35.35 3.98 -4.76
C ILE A 69 -35.55 4.63 -6.13
N ALA A 70 -34.48 5.12 -6.77
CA ALA A 70 -34.56 5.86 -8.03
C ALA A 70 -35.16 5.04 -9.19
N GLU A 71 -34.93 3.72 -9.19
CA GLU A 71 -35.43 2.78 -10.20
C GLU A 71 -36.73 2.10 -9.76
N ASN A 72 -37.23 2.39 -8.56
CA ASN A 72 -38.41 1.76 -7.96
C ASN A 72 -38.34 0.22 -8.02
N LYS A 73 -37.17 -0.32 -7.65
CA LYS A 73 -36.92 -1.76 -7.72
C LYS A 73 -37.80 -2.55 -6.75
N PRO A 74 -38.26 -3.76 -7.13
CA PRO A 74 -38.96 -4.64 -6.20
C PRO A 74 -38.03 -5.13 -5.07
N LEU A 75 -38.62 -5.39 -3.90
CA LEU A 75 -37.92 -5.80 -2.66
C LEU A 75 -37.38 -7.24 -2.66
N ASN A 76 -37.27 -7.88 -3.81
CA ASN A 76 -36.80 -9.27 -3.91
C ASN A 76 -35.31 -9.39 -4.17
N GLU A 77 -34.57 -8.28 -4.27
CA GLU A 77 -33.10 -8.28 -4.38
C GLU A 77 -32.48 -8.19 -2.97
N ILE A 78 -31.71 -9.21 -2.56
CA ILE A 78 -30.97 -9.22 -1.28
C ILE A 78 -29.80 -8.22 -1.39
N ASN A 79 -29.96 -7.02 -0.83
CA ASN A 79 -28.95 -5.95 -0.84
C ASN A 79 -29.25 -4.93 0.30
N PRO A 80 -28.37 -3.93 0.56
CA PRO A 80 -28.63 -2.87 1.54
C PRO A 80 -29.96 -2.12 1.34
N PHE A 81 -30.49 -2.09 0.11
CA PHE A 81 -31.81 -1.54 -0.18
C PHE A 81 -32.94 -2.35 0.47
N LEU A 82 -32.86 -3.69 0.50
CA LEU A 82 -33.84 -4.51 1.22
C LEU A 82 -33.91 -4.17 2.71
N LEU A 83 -32.75 -4.04 3.37
CA LEU A 83 -32.66 -3.68 4.79
C LEU A 83 -33.28 -2.30 5.06
N TYR A 84 -32.95 -1.32 4.22
CA TYR A 84 -33.55 0.01 4.28
C TYR A 84 -35.08 -0.06 4.16
N SER A 85 -35.57 -0.81 3.17
CA SER A 85 -37.00 -0.92 2.91
C SER A 85 -37.77 -1.66 4.00
N THR A 86 -37.23 -2.73 4.58
CA THR A 86 -37.92 -3.49 5.63
C THR A 86 -38.17 -2.65 6.88
N LYS A 87 -37.22 -1.77 7.25
CA LYS A 87 -37.40 -0.87 8.39
C LYS A 87 -38.38 0.26 8.08
N LYS A 88 -38.28 0.86 6.90
CA LYS A 88 -39.24 1.89 6.48
C LYS A 88 -40.69 1.34 6.45
N ILE A 89 -40.85 0.05 6.17
CA ILE A 89 -42.13 -0.66 6.20
C ILE A 89 -42.61 -0.96 7.63
N SER A 90 -41.72 -1.32 8.56
CA SER A 90 -42.13 -1.60 9.95
C SER A 90 -42.72 -0.38 10.64
N ASP A 91 -42.25 0.80 10.26
CA ASP A 91 -42.74 2.07 10.81
C ASP A 91 -44.03 2.55 10.11
N ASP A 92 -44.33 2.04 8.92
CA ASP A 92 -45.44 2.54 8.10
C ASP A 92 -46.04 1.43 7.20
N SER A 93 -47.12 0.79 7.69
CA SER A 93 -47.70 -0.45 7.14
C SER A 93 -48.31 -0.34 5.72
N LYS A 94 -48.05 0.75 4.99
CA LYS A 94 -48.59 1.06 3.65
C LYS A 94 -47.53 1.17 2.55
N PHE A 95 -46.23 1.06 2.86
CA PHE A 95 -45.17 1.35 1.89
C PHE A 95 -44.61 0.12 1.18
N MET A 96 -45.30 -0.39 0.15
CA MET A 96 -44.63 -1.28 -0.82
C MET A 96 -43.94 -0.54 -1.99
N LYS A 97 -44.15 0.77 -2.14
CA LYS A 97 -43.57 1.58 -3.23
C LYS A 97 -43.06 2.92 -2.70
N SER A 98 -41.89 3.33 -3.15
CA SER A 98 -41.36 4.67 -2.90
C SER A 98 -42.32 5.73 -3.47
N SER A 99 -42.48 6.85 -2.78
CA SER A 99 -43.31 7.96 -3.28
C SER A 99 -42.70 8.54 -4.56
N PRO A 100 -43.49 9.17 -5.45
CA PRO A 100 -42.93 9.86 -6.62
C PRO A 100 -41.86 10.90 -6.26
N ASP A 101 -42.03 11.63 -5.15
CA ASP A 101 -41.04 12.61 -4.67
C ASP A 101 -39.74 11.94 -4.20
N ASP A 102 -39.82 10.80 -3.50
CA ASP A 102 -38.65 10.01 -3.10
C ASP A 102 -37.88 9.50 -4.33
N ILE A 103 -38.60 9.04 -5.36
CA ILE A 103 -38.01 8.54 -6.61
C ILE A 103 -37.23 9.66 -7.32
N ASP A 104 -37.84 10.83 -7.48
CA ASP A 104 -37.20 11.95 -8.18
C ASP A 104 -36.03 12.54 -7.37
N THR A 105 -36.19 12.63 -6.05
CA THR A 105 -35.12 13.03 -5.11
C THR A 105 -33.94 12.05 -5.19
N ALA A 106 -34.21 10.74 -5.23
CA ALA A 106 -33.17 9.72 -5.36
C ALA A 106 -32.46 9.76 -6.73
N LYS A 107 -33.17 10.04 -7.83
CA LYS A 107 -32.54 10.23 -9.16
C LYS A 107 -31.59 11.42 -9.16
N GLU A 108 -32.01 12.56 -8.61
CA GLU A 108 -31.15 13.74 -8.50
C GLU A 108 -29.92 13.45 -7.61
N LEU A 109 -30.14 12.81 -6.46
CA LEU A 109 -29.07 12.43 -5.54
C LEU A 109 -28.06 11.47 -6.20
N LYS A 110 -28.53 10.46 -6.92
CA LYS A 110 -27.70 9.51 -7.70
C LYS A 110 -26.83 10.25 -8.69
N GLN A 111 -27.42 11.15 -9.48
CA GLN A 111 -26.69 11.93 -10.49
C GLN A 111 -25.63 12.83 -9.85
N LYS A 112 -25.97 13.50 -8.74
CA LYS A 112 -25.03 14.36 -8.01
C LYS A 112 -23.88 13.56 -7.41
N LEU A 113 -24.14 12.42 -6.77
CA LEU A 113 -23.11 11.55 -6.22
C LEU A 113 -22.17 11.02 -7.32
N HIS A 114 -22.72 10.55 -8.44
CA HIS A 114 -21.92 10.12 -9.59
C HIS A 114 -21.01 11.23 -10.11
N ASN A 115 -21.55 12.45 -10.27
CA ASN A 115 -20.77 13.60 -10.74
C ASN A 115 -19.70 14.01 -9.72
N TYR A 116 -20.01 13.94 -8.43
CA TYR A 116 -19.06 14.21 -7.37
C TYR A 116 -17.89 13.23 -7.39
N ILE A 117 -18.17 11.92 -7.46
CA ILE A 117 -17.13 10.88 -7.55
C ILE A 117 -16.24 11.10 -8.78
N LYS A 118 -16.84 11.34 -9.96
CA LYS A 118 -16.08 11.64 -11.18
C LYS A 118 -15.14 12.82 -11.01
N ASN A 119 -15.64 13.90 -10.44
CA ASN A 119 -14.84 15.11 -10.25
C ASN A 119 -13.76 14.94 -9.18
N ALA A 120 -14.02 14.15 -8.14
CA ALA A 120 -13.05 13.83 -7.11
C ALA A 120 -11.92 12.92 -7.65
N CYS A 121 -12.22 12.00 -8.56
CA CYS A 121 -11.24 11.10 -9.18
C CYS A 121 -10.53 11.70 -10.41
N LYS A 122 -10.92 12.88 -10.87
CA LYS A 122 -10.21 13.56 -11.96
C LYS A 122 -8.88 14.09 -11.46
N LEU A 123 -7.82 13.72 -12.17
CA LEU A 123 -6.51 14.30 -11.96
C LEU A 123 -6.51 15.76 -12.38
N LYS A 124 -5.85 16.58 -11.56
CA LYS A 124 -5.64 18.00 -11.84
C LYS A 124 -4.36 18.15 -12.65
N ASP A 125 -4.38 19.04 -13.64
CA ASP A 125 -3.21 19.38 -14.46
C ASP A 125 -2.10 19.92 -13.54
N SER A 126 -1.17 19.05 -13.17
CA SER A 126 -0.03 19.34 -12.31
C SER A 126 1.13 18.44 -12.72
N ASP A 127 2.36 18.93 -12.55
CA ASP A 127 3.55 18.09 -12.75
C ASP A 127 3.60 17.02 -11.64
N MET A 128 3.30 15.78 -12.01
CA MET A 128 3.28 14.63 -11.11
C MET A 128 4.62 13.88 -11.07
N SER A 129 5.63 14.32 -11.83
CA SER A 129 6.92 13.61 -11.97
C SER A 129 7.60 13.38 -10.62
N ALA A 130 7.64 14.40 -9.76
CA ALA A 130 8.22 14.30 -8.43
C ALA A 130 7.49 13.26 -7.55
N THR A 131 6.15 13.22 -7.62
CA THR A 131 5.34 12.25 -6.88
C THR A 131 5.57 10.83 -7.39
N TYR A 132 5.67 10.64 -8.71
CA TYR A 132 6.01 9.33 -9.29
C TYR A 132 7.38 8.83 -8.84
N LYS A 133 8.41 9.70 -8.86
CA LYS A 133 9.77 9.40 -8.38
C LYS A 133 9.81 8.99 -6.92
N LYS A 134 8.87 9.47 -6.11
CA LYS A 134 8.76 9.11 -4.68
C LYS A 134 7.95 7.84 -4.43
N THR A 135 7.08 7.44 -5.37
CA THR A 135 6.05 6.41 -5.14
C THR A 135 6.28 5.17 -6.02
N TYR A 136 5.79 5.18 -7.26
CA TYR A 136 5.81 4.03 -8.15
C TYR A 136 7.22 3.61 -8.58
N PHE A 137 8.15 4.56 -8.81
CA PHE A 137 9.53 4.21 -9.20
C PHE A 137 10.22 3.34 -8.14
N PRO A 138 10.32 3.77 -6.86
CA PRO A 138 10.82 2.94 -5.78
C PRO A 138 10.11 1.59 -5.67
N PHE A 139 8.79 1.56 -5.80
CA PHE A 139 8.02 0.32 -5.72
C PHE A 139 8.47 -0.68 -6.79
N PHE A 140 8.42 -0.29 -8.06
CA PHE A 140 8.77 -1.19 -9.17
C PHE A 140 10.25 -1.53 -9.20
N LYS A 141 11.14 -0.64 -8.73
CA LYS A 141 12.58 -0.91 -8.61
C LYS A 141 12.87 -2.13 -7.73
N HIS A 142 12.05 -2.36 -6.69
CA HIS A 142 12.34 -3.34 -5.66
C HIS A 142 11.52 -4.62 -5.70
N ILE A 143 10.40 -4.67 -6.44
CA ILE A 143 9.60 -5.91 -6.55
C ILE A 143 10.23 -6.94 -7.51
N PRO A 144 10.08 -8.25 -7.25
CA PRO A 144 10.50 -9.30 -8.17
C PRO A 144 9.84 -9.16 -9.55
N GLY A 145 10.58 -9.44 -10.62
CA GLY A 145 10.05 -9.46 -12.00
C GLY A 145 10.33 -8.19 -12.77
N ASN A 146 10.85 -7.16 -12.10
CA ASN A 146 11.64 -6.13 -12.76
C ASN A 146 13.08 -6.66 -12.82
N SER A 147 13.48 -7.17 -13.98
CA SER A 147 14.90 -7.49 -14.20
C SER A 147 15.65 -6.16 -14.08
N THR A 148 16.70 -6.10 -13.25
CA THR A 148 17.52 -4.91 -13.03
C THR A 148 18.03 -4.36 -14.36
N VAL A 149 17.23 -3.48 -14.95
CA VAL A 149 17.72 -2.42 -15.81
C VAL A 149 18.69 -1.69 -14.88
N HIS A 150 20.00 -1.77 -15.17
CA HIS A 150 20.99 -1.03 -14.38
C HIS A 150 20.51 0.43 -14.32
N ASP A 151 20.75 1.15 -13.21
CA ASP A 151 20.25 2.52 -13.05
C ASP A 151 20.60 3.40 -14.29
N GLU A 152 21.72 3.10 -14.95
CA GLU A 152 22.19 3.69 -16.22
C GLU A 152 21.24 3.43 -17.41
N ASP A 153 20.67 2.23 -17.54
CA ASP A 153 19.74 1.87 -18.62
C ASP A 153 18.34 2.50 -18.45
N ILE A 154 17.94 2.83 -17.20
CA ILE A 154 16.68 3.54 -16.93
C ILE A 154 16.79 4.97 -17.48
N GLU A 155 17.94 5.63 -17.26
CA GLU A 155 18.17 7.00 -17.72
C GLU A 155 18.32 7.10 -19.25
N GLU A 156 18.99 6.15 -19.91
CA GLU A 156 19.25 6.24 -21.34
C GLU A 156 18.10 5.72 -22.23
N ASN A 157 17.37 4.68 -21.78
CA ASN A 157 16.37 4.01 -22.65
C ASN A 157 14.92 4.11 -22.16
N ASN A 158 14.67 4.58 -20.92
CA ASN A 158 13.34 4.80 -20.32
C ASN A 158 12.35 3.61 -20.47
N LYS A 159 12.80 2.39 -20.76
CA LYS A 159 11.94 1.23 -21.02
C LYS A 159 12.21 0.13 -20.02
N LEU A 160 11.33 0.01 -19.04
CA LEU A 160 11.34 -1.14 -18.13
C LEU A 160 10.98 -2.41 -18.91
N LYS A 161 11.59 -3.55 -18.60
CA LYS A 161 11.10 -4.84 -19.09
C LYS A 161 10.25 -5.46 -17.98
N ALA A 162 8.95 -5.21 -18.05
CA ALA A 162 7.99 -5.65 -17.05
C ALA A 162 7.59 -7.12 -17.28
N ASP A 163 7.97 -8.02 -16.37
CA ASP A 163 7.33 -9.32 -16.18
C ASP A 163 6.48 -9.28 -14.90
N TRP A 164 5.53 -8.35 -14.86
CA TRP A 164 4.56 -8.24 -13.78
C TRP A 164 3.16 -8.00 -14.35
N LYS A 165 2.14 -8.33 -13.56
CA LYS A 165 0.74 -8.03 -13.85
C LYS A 165 0.20 -7.09 -12.79
N ALA A 166 -0.42 -6.00 -13.20
CA ALA A 166 -1.01 -5.02 -12.30
C ALA A 166 -2.54 -4.97 -12.47
N TYR A 167 -3.24 -4.86 -11.35
CA TYR A 167 -4.68 -4.75 -11.28
C TYR A 167 -5.06 -3.57 -10.41
N THR A 168 -6.21 -2.94 -10.67
CA THR A 168 -6.71 -1.87 -9.81
C THR A 168 -8.23 -1.81 -9.80
N THR A 169 -8.76 -1.30 -8.69
CA THR A 169 -10.16 -0.85 -8.56
C THR A 169 -10.31 0.66 -8.68
N ASN A 170 -9.21 1.39 -8.94
CA ASN A 170 -9.23 2.85 -9.02
C ASN A 170 -9.84 3.31 -10.35
N TYR A 171 -10.73 4.30 -10.28
CA TYR A 171 -11.36 4.88 -11.47
C TYR A 171 -10.46 5.92 -12.16
N ASP A 172 -9.54 6.54 -11.41
CA ASP A 172 -8.62 7.56 -11.89
C ASP A 172 -7.54 6.99 -12.82
N ASN A 173 -6.86 7.86 -13.56
CA ASN A 173 -5.84 7.48 -14.54
C ASN A 173 -4.40 7.69 -14.02
N VAL A 174 -4.18 7.72 -12.70
CA VAL A 174 -2.85 7.99 -12.11
C VAL A 174 -1.82 7.01 -12.63
N PHE A 175 -2.16 5.72 -12.61
CA PHE A 175 -1.24 4.69 -13.06
C PHE A 175 -0.97 4.84 -14.55
N GLU A 176 -1.99 5.08 -15.37
CA GLU A 176 -1.83 5.30 -16.81
C GLU A 176 -0.88 6.44 -17.15
N PHE A 177 -0.98 7.57 -16.46
CA PHE A 177 -0.03 8.65 -16.66
C PHE A 177 1.38 8.32 -16.18
N PHE A 178 1.53 7.50 -15.14
CA PHE A 178 2.85 7.02 -14.72
C PHE A 178 3.52 6.21 -15.83
N TRP A 179 2.80 5.34 -16.55
CA TRP A 179 3.45 4.39 -17.45
C TRP A 179 3.44 4.77 -18.94
N ASP A 180 2.60 5.72 -19.39
CA ASP A 180 2.55 6.15 -20.80
C ASP A 180 3.93 6.59 -21.32
N ASP A 181 4.78 7.13 -20.43
CA ASP A 181 6.15 7.57 -20.73
C ASP A 181 7.22 6.48 -20.59
N HIS A 182 6.89 5.30 -20.06
CA HIS A 182 7.89 4.32 -19.58
C HIS A 182 7.71 2.89 -20.10
N LEU A 183 6.50 2.49 -20.52
CA LEU A 183 6.19 1.10 -20.83
C LEU A 183 5.13 0.94 -21.93
N ILE A 184 5.20 -0.17 -22.66
CA ILE A 184 4.06 -0.64 -23.46
C ILE A 184 3.34 -1.68 -22.60
N LEU A 185 2.22 -1.30 -21.97
CA LEU A 185 1.38 -2.24 -21.24
C LEU A 185 0.24 -2.74 -22.12
N SER A 186 -0.13 -4.00 -21.92
CA SER A 186 -1.41 -4.51 -22.39
C SER A 186 -2.48 -4.20 -21.36
N ASP A 187 -3.54 -3.52 -21.77
CA ASP A 187 -4.64 -3.07 -20.90
C ASP A 187 -6.02 -3.50 -21.41
N HIS A 188 -6.06 -4.53 -22.26
CA HIS A 188 -7.25 -5.01 -22.98
C HIS A 188 -7.88 -4.02 -23.97
N PHE A 189 -7.27 -2.86 -24.24
CA PHE A 189 -7.76 -1.89 -25.21
C PHE A 189 -6.92 -1.86 -26.47
N GLN A 190 -7.52 -2.25 -27.60
CA GLN A 190 -6.86 -2.24 -28.91
C GLN A 190 -7.35 -1.09 -29.78
N LYS A 191 -6.43 -0.47 -30.52
CA LYS A 191 -6.75 0.63 -31.43
C LYS A 191 -7.70 0.13 -32.53
N ILE A 192 -8.85 0.80 -32.71
CA ILE A 192 -9.80 0.44 -33.75
C ILE A 192 -9.48 1.22 -35.03
N GLY A 193 -8.89 0.52 -36.00
CA GLY A 193 -8.50 1.09 -37.30
C GLY A 193 -7.53 2.28 -37.16
N GLN A 194 -7.76 3.35 -37.94
CA GLN A 194 -6.97 4.58 -37.85
C GLN A 194 -7.48 5.57 -36.79
N SER A 195 -8.54 5.21 -36.06
CA SER A 195 -9.14 6.13 -35.09
C SER A 195 -8.26 6.29 -33.84
N LYS A 196 -8.45 7.39 -33.11
CA LYS A 196 -7.92 7.59 -31.76
C LYS A 196 -8.79 6.90 -30.69
N LEU A 197 -9.54 5.86 -31.07
CA LEU A 197 -10.38 5.10 -30.18
C LEU A 197 -9.81 3.71 -29.98
N TYR A 198 -9.96 3.23 -28.75
CA TYR A 198 -9.58 1.88 -28.40
C TYR A 198 -10.81 1.11 -27.96
N GLY A 199 -10.96 -0.09 -28.47
CA GLY A 199 -12.03 -1.01 -28.12
C GLY A 199 -11.55 -2.05 -27.13
N PHE A 200 -12.40 -2.41 -26.18
CA PHE A 200 -12.14 -3.53 -25.30
C PHE A 200 -12.08 -4.85 -26.08
N GLU A 201 -11.08 -5.68 -25.78
CA GLU A 201 -10.90 -7.04 -26.28
C GLU A 201 -10.67 -7.98 -25.09
N SER A 202 -11.43 -9.07 -25.01
CA SER A 202 -11.39 -9.99 -23.86
C SER A 202 -10.07 -10.75 -23.74
N ASN A 203 -9.36 -10.94 -24.85
CA ASN A 203 -8.06 -11.61 -24.87
C ASN A 203 -6.94 -10.56 -24.76
N PRO A 204 -6.13 -10.56 -23.68
CA PRO A 204 -5.01 -9.64 -23.55
C PRO A 204 -3.96 -9.92 -24.64
N LEU A 205 -3.18 -8.88 -25.00
CA LEU A 205 -2.08 -9.05 -25.95
C LEU A 205 -0.92 -9.80 -25.27
N PRO A 206 -0.29 -10.77 -25.96
CA PRO A 206 0.62 -11.75 -25.35
C PRO A 206 2.04 -11.23 -24.99
N SER A 207 2.30 -9.93 -24.87
CA SER A 207 3.66 -9.45 -24.59
C SER A 207 3.72 -8.18 -23.74
N GLY A 208 4.52 -8.22 -22.67
CA GLY A 208 4.82 -7.10 -21.78
C GLY A 208 4.13 -7.19 -20.42
N GLY A 209 4.24 -6.12 -19.63
CA GLY A 209 3.44 -5.97 -18.42
C GLY A 209 1.96 -5.81 -18.76
N THR A 210 1.09 -6.34 -17.91
CA THR A 210 -0.37 -6.17 -18.06
C THR A 210 -0.88 -5.20 -17.00
N PHE A 211 -1.80 -4.31 -17.36
CA PHE A 211 -2.51 -3.46 -16.39
C PHE A 211 -4.01 -3.52 -16.62
N CYS A 212 -4.77 -3.93 -15.60
CA CYS A 212 -6.19 -4.22 -15.72
C CYS A 212 -7.02 -3.44 -14.68
N LYS A 213 -8.05 -2.71 -15.15
CA LYS A 213 -9.02 -2.01 -14.29
C LYS A 213 -10.28 -2.84 -14.08
N LEU A 214 -10.51 -3.26 -12.83
CA LEU A 214 -11.60 -4.19 -12.49
C LEU A 214 -12.95 -3.49 -12.27
N HIS A 215 -12.95 -2.20 -11.92
CA HIS A 215 -14.16 -1.41 -11.69
C HIS A 215 -14.41 -0.38 -12.81
N GLY A 216 -13.65 -0.46 -13.90
CA GLY A 216 -13.69 0.51 -15.00
C GLY A 216 -12.89 1.76 -14.72
N SER A 217 -13.16 2.80 -15.51
CA SER A 217 -12.32 4.00 -15.56
C SER A 217 -13.10 5.23 -15.98
N LEU A 218 -12.63 6.41 -15.58
CA LEU A 218 -13.23 7.69 -15.97
C LEU A 218 -13.21 7.94 -17.48
N ASP A 219 -12.30 7.30 -18.21
CA ASP A 219 -12.16 7.44 -19.66
C ASP A 219 -12.86 6.31 -20.45
N TRP A 220 -13.57 5.39 -19.78
CA TRP A 220 -14.33 4.33 -20.45
C TRP A 220 -15.77 4.75 -20.73
N THR A 221 -16.27 4.43 -21.92
CA THR A 221 -17.63 4.72 -22.37
C THR A 221 -18.25 3.56 -23.13
N LYS A 222 -19.56 3.38 -22.99
CA LYS A 222 -20.33 2.35 -23.72
C LYS A 222 -21.01 3.00 -24.91
N LYS A 223 -20.75 2.48 -26.11
CA LYS A 223 -21.43 2.95 -27.32
C LYS A 223 -22.84 2.38 -27.37
N LEU A 224 -23.86 3.25 -27.28
CA LEU A 224 -25.28 2.88 -27.14
C LEU A 224 -25.75 1.84 -28.17
N ASN A 225 -25.31 1.96 -29.42
CA ASN A 225 -25.82 1.11 -30.51
C ASN A 225 -25.11 -0.25 -30.65
N GLN A 226 -23.97 -0.44 -29.98
CA GLN A 226 -23.12 -1.62 -30.18
C GLN A 226 -22.80 -2.36 -28.88
N GLY A 227 -23.10 -1.76 -27.72
CA GLY A 227 -22.72 -2.31 -26.42
C GLY A 227 -21.21 -2.36 -26.17
N LYS A 228 -20.37 -2.09 -27.18
CA LYS A 228 -18.91 -2.11 -27.09
C LYS A 228 -18.40 -1.00 -26.16
N ILE A 229 -17.44 -1.37 -25.33
CA ILE A 229 -16.74 -0.47 -24.42
C ILE A 229 -15.54 0.12 -25.14
N MET A 230 -15.43 1.42 -25.01
CA MET A 230 -14.48 2.26 -25.71
C MET A 230 -13.73 3.13 -24.72
N ARG A 231 -12.42 3.27 -24.88
CA ARG A 231 -11.62 4.23 -24.13
C ARG A 231 -11.44 5.54 -24.89
N LYS A 232 -11.66 6.67 -24.23
CA LYS A 232 -11.42 8.02 -24.74
C LYS A 232 -9.97 8.41 -24.50
N THR A 233 -9.29 8.91 -25.55
CA THR A 233 -8.01 9.61 -25.37
C THR A 233 -8.26 11.05 -24.90
N GLN A 234 -7.33 11.63 -24.11
CA GLN A 234 -7.44 13.00 -23.59
C GLN A 234 -7.83 14.05 -24.66
N SER A 235 -7.35 13.91 -25.90
CA SER A 235 -7.64 14.88 -26.98
C SER A 235 -9.09 14.89 -27.49
N ASN A 236 -9.97 13.99 -27.03
CA ASN A 236 -11.24 13.68 -27.70
C ASN A 236 -12.50 13.82 -26.84
N TYR A 237 -12.41 14.40 -25.64
CA TYR A 237 -13.54 14.51 -24.72
C TYR A 237 -14.76 15.25 -25.29
N SER A 238 -14.59 16.16 -26.25
CA SER A 238 -15.67 17.00 -26.80
C SER A 238 -16.38 16.44 -28.04
N LYS A 239 -15.81 15.45 -28.75
CA LYS A 239 -16.27 15.07 -30.11
C LYS A 239 -17.20 13.87 -30.18
N TYR A 240 -17.30 13.10 -29.09
CA TYR A 240 -18.17 11.91 -29.04
C TYR A 240 -19.41 12.23 -28.23
N GLY A 241 -20.59 11.97 -28.82
CA GLY A 241 -21.90 12.21 -28.21
C GLY A 241 -22.10 11.50 -26.86
N PRO A 242 -23.28 11.64 -26.23
CA PRO A 242 -23.55 11.15 -24.88
C PRO A 242 -23.48 9.61 -24.84
N GLY A 243 -22.29 9.06 -24.64
CA GLY A 243 -22.09 7.68 -24.24
C GLY A 243 -22.32 7.57 -22.72
N ASN A 244 -22.86 6.44 -22.29
CA ASN A 244 -22.95 6.16 -20.86
C ASN A 244 -21.53 5.83 -20.36
N ASP A 245 -21.12 6.49 -19.28
CA ASP A 245 -19.85 6.21 -18.64
C ASP A 245 -19.83 4.78 -18.10
N VAL A 246 -18.69 4.11 -18.24
CA VAL A 246 -18.51 2.71 -17.84
C VAL A 246 -17.65 2.69 -16.59
N MET A 247 -18.30 2.96 -15.47
CA MET A 247 -17.76 2.69 -14.14
C MET A 247 -18.67 1.68 -13.49
N LEU A 248 -18.09 0.56 -13.06
CA LEU A 248 -18.76 -0.35 -12.17
C LEU A 248 -18.58 0.21 -10.76
N PHE A 249 -19.58 0.96 -10.31
CA PHE A 249 -19.69 1.18 -8.88
C PHE A 249 -19.93 -0.19 -8.21
N PRO A 250 -19.43 -0.45 -7.00
CA PRO A 250 -19.36 -1.80 -6.42
C PRO A 250 -20.71 -2.53 -6.19
N ILE A 251 -21.82 -1.92 -6.60
CA ILE A 251 -23.21 -2.20 -6.23
C ILE A 251 -23.83 -3.39 -6.99
N GLN A 252 -23.27 -3.78 -8.15
CA GLN A 252 -23.96 -4.68 -9.08
C GLN A 252 -23.22 -6.00 -9.23
N GLN A 253 -23.37 -6.90 -8.25
CA GLN A 253 -22.85 -8.28 -8.34
C GLN A 253 -23.33 -8.99 -9.63
N LYS A 254 -24.52 -8.64 -10.13
CA LYS A 254 -25.05 -9.17 -11.39
C LYS A 254 -24.27 -8.69 -12.62
N ASP A 255 -23.73 -7.47 -12.59
CA ASP A 255 -22.96 -6.93 -13.70
C ASP A 255 -21.59 -7.59 -13.83
N LEU A 256 -21.06 -8.18 -12.75
CA LEU A 256 -19.77 -8.91 -12.77
C LEU A 256 -19.79 -10.14 -13.69
N TYR A 257 -20.98 -10.66 -14.01
CA TYR A 257 -21.14 -11.76 -14.96
C TYR A 257 -21.19 -11.29 -16.42
N LEU A 258 -21.29 -9.99 -16.66
CA LEU A 258 -21.32 -9.40 -17.99
C LEU A 258 -19.91 -9.02 -18.42
N ASP A 259 -19.64 -9.15 -19.72
CA ASP A 259 -18.43 -8.57 -20.29
C ASP A 259 -18.45 -7.03 -20.17
N PRO A 260 -17.33 -6.42 -19.79
CA PRO A 260 -15.97 -6.96 -19.81
C PRO A 260 -15.53 -7.56 -18.46
N TRP A 261 -16.35 -7.44 -17.41
CA TRP A 261 -15.94 -7.71 -16.04
C TRP A 261 -15.65 -9.18 -15.81
N SER A 262 -16.49 -10.08 -16.32
CA SER A 262 -16.25 -11.52 -16.22
C SER A 262 -14.86 -11.90 -16.78
N SER A 263 -14.49 -11.34 -17.94
CA SER A 263 -13.17 -11.51 -18.55
C SER A 263 -12.04 -10.91 -17.70
N LEU A 264 -12.22 -9.71 -17.15
CA LEU A 264 -11.21 -9.02 -16.34
C LEU A 264 -10.96 -9.73 -14.98
N PHE A 265 -12.01 -10.23 -14.34
CA PHE A 265 -11.89 -11.03 -13.12
C PHE A 265 -11.31 -12.42 -13.40
N ALA A 266 -11.57 -13.00 -14.57
CA ALA A 266 -10.89 -14.21 -15.01
C ALA A 266 -9.38 -13.95 -15.20
N ASP A 267 -9.01 -12.81 -15.81
CA ASP A 267 -7.60 -12.42 -15.96
C ASP A 267 -6.90 -12.25 -14.61
N LEU A 268 -7.54 -11.60 -13.63
CA LEU A 268 -7.01 -11.53 -12.25
C LEU A 268 -6.72 -12.93 -11.67
N LYS A 269 -7.65 -13.88 -11.81
CA LYS A 269 -7.47 -15.25 -11.34
C LYS A 269 -6.28 -15.93 -12.03
N TYR A 270 -6.14 -15.77 -13.34
CA TYR A 270 -4.98 -16.29 -14.07
C TYR A 270 -3.67 -15.65 -13.62
N GLY A 271 -3.67 -14.34 -13.38
CA GLY A 271 -2.52 -13.62 -12.83
C GLY A 271 -2.09 -14.16 -11.47
N LEU A 272 -3.04 -14.43 -10.56
CA LEU A 272 -2.76 -15.01 -9.25
C LEU A 272 -2.19 -16.43 -9.36
N LEU A 273 -2.73 -17.27 -10.25
CA LEU A 273 -2.20 -18.61 -10.51
C LEU A 273 -0.75 -18.55 -11.02
N GLU A 274 -0.47 -17.67 -11.97
CA GLU A 274 0.83 -17.56 -12.64
C GLU A 274 1.92 -16.98 -11.73
N LYS A 275 1.66 -15.85 -11.05
CA LYS A 275 2.69 -15.05 -10.37
C LYS A 275 2.95 -15.57 -8.95
N GLN A 276 4.21 -15.57 -8.51
CA GLN A 276 4.60 -16.16 -7.20
C GLN A 276 4.39 -15.21 -6.03
N TYR A 277 4.66 -13.91 -6.24
CA TYR A 277 4.56 -12.87 -5.23
C TYR A 277 3.41 -11.93 -5.56
N TRP A 278 2.55 -11.65 -4.59
CA TRP A 278 1.43 -10.74 -4.76
C TRP A 278 1.57 -9.55 -3.82
N TYR A 279 1.45 -8.35 -4.35
CA TYR A 279 1.50 -7.12 -3.57
C TYR A 279 0.15 -6.41 -3.67
N ALA A 280 -0.48 -6.12 -2.54
CA ALA A 280 -1.67 -5.28 -2.47
C ALA A 280 -1.30 -3.93 -1.84
N VAL A 281 -1.30 -2.86 -2.63
CA VAL A 281 -0.80 -1.55 -2.23
C VAL A 281 -1.98 -0.57 -2.10
N GLY A 282 -2.17 0.00 -0.92
CA GLY A 282 -3.26 0.95 -0.65
C GLY A 282 -4.66 0.37 -0.84
N TYR A 283 -4.81 -0.96 -0.78
CA TYR A 283 -6.08 -1.66 -0.99
C TYR A 283 -6.61 -2.26 0.30
N ALA A 284 -7.83 -1.86 0.68
CA ALA A 284 -8.40 -2.19 1.97
C ALA A 284 -9.13 -3.54 2.04
N PHE A 285 -9.25 -4.28 0.92
CA PHE A 285 -10.01 -5.54 0.83
C PHE A 285 -11.45 -5.45 1.39
N ASN A 286 -12.18 -4.39 1.04
CA ASN A 286 -13.61 -4.29 1.37
C ASN A 286 -14.51 -4.91 0.29
N ASP A 287 -14.03 -5.07 -0.95
CA ASP A 287 -14.74 -5.79 -1.99
C ASP A 287 -14.62 -7.30 -1.69
N ILE A 288 -15.74 -7.89 -1.27
CA ILE A 288 -15.80 -9.29 -0.84
C ILE A 288 -15.41 -10.24 -1.97
N ILE A 289 -15.71 -9.91 -3.22
CA ILE A 289 -15.46 -10.79 -4.36
C ILE A 289 -13.97 -10.83 -4.68
N ILE A 290 -13.32 -9.68 -4.68
CA ILE A 290 -11.87 -9.60 -4.87
C ILE A 290 -11.18 -10.30 -3.69
N LYS A 291 -11.60 -10.04 -2.45
CA LYS A 291 -11.03 -10.71 -1.27
C LYS A 291 -11.15 -12.24 -1.38
N ASP A 292 -12.33 -12.76 -1.69
CA ASP A 292 -12.58 -14.20 -1.85
C ASP A 292 -11.69 -14.83 -2.94
N ILE A 293 -11.41 -14.10 -4.03
CA ILE A 293 -10.51 -14.56 -5.09
C ILE A 293 -9.08 -14.72 -4.57
N PHE A 294 -8.59 -13.75 -3.79
CA PHE A 294 -7.28 -13.85 -3.14
C PHE A 294 -7.27 -15.01 -2.12
N GLU A 295 -8.25 -15.08 -1.22
CA GLU A 295 -8.32 -16.15 -0.20
C GLU A 295 -8.28 -17.55 -0.82
N LYS A 296 -9.10 -17.79 -1.85
CA LYS A 296 -9.11 -19.06 -2.59
C LYS A 296 -7.75 -19.36 -3.23
N SER A 297 -7.15 -18.35 -3.85
CA SER A 297 -5.86 -18.52 -4.51
C SER A 297 -4.73 -18.85 -3.53
N ILE A 298 -4.75 -18.29 -2.31
CA ILE A 298 -3.80 -18.61 -1.21
C ILE A 298 -4.03 -20.02 -0.66
N MET A 299 -5.29 -20.43 -0.52
CA MET A 299 -5.65 -21.77 -0.04
C MET A 299 -5.19 -22.84 -1.02
N ASP A 300 -5.38 -22.61 -2.32
CA ASP A 300 -5.04 -23.55 -3.39
C ASP A 300 -3.52 -23.69 -3.60
N ASN A 301 -2.71 -22.71 -3.18
CA ASN A 301 -1.27 -22.70 -3.42
C ASN A 301 -0.46 -22.34 -2.17
N LYS A 302 0.19 -23.35 -1.57
CA LYS A 302 0.92 -23.19 -0.29
C LYS A 302 2.15 -22.28 -0.37
N ASP A 303 2.76 -22.15 -1.55
CA ASP A 303 4.00 -21.40 -1.74
C ASP A 303 3.79 -19.92 -2.08
N LYS A 304 2.53 -19.49 -2.29
CA LYS A 304 2.21 -18.10 -2.64
C LYS A 304 2.15 -17.25 -1.37
N LYS A 305 2.67 -16.03 -1.47
CA LYS A 305 2.59 -15.02 -0.40
C LYS A 305 1.89 -13.77 -0.90
N LEU A 306 1.00 -13.24 -0.08
CA LEU A 306 0.38 -11.94 -0.25
C LEU A 306 1.06 -10.93 0.67
N VAL A 307 1.37 -9.76 0.14
CA VAL A 307 2.07 -8.68 0.82
C VAL A 307 1.18 -7.45 0.81
N ILE A 308 0.65 -7.05 1.97
CA ILE A 308 -0.23 -5.89 2.10
C ILE A 308 0.60 -4.67 2.49
N ILE A 309 0.61 -3.65 1.64
CA ILE A 309 1.31 -2.38 1.85
C ILE A 309 0.27 -1.29 2.03
N ASP A 310 -0.01 -0.93 3.28
CA ASP A 310 -1.01 0.08 3.64
C ASP A 310 -0.76 0.57 5.07
N PRO A 311 -0.99 1.84 5.45
CA PRO A 311 -0.85 2.31 6.83
C PRO A 311 -1.63 1.53 7.89
N ASN A 312 -2.62 0.74 7.49
CA ASN A 312 -3.44 -0.14 8.33
C ASN A 312 -3.29 -1.62 7.93
N ALA A 313 -2.14 -2.02 7.35
CA ALA A 313 -1.91 -3.37 6.83
C ALA A 313 -2.24 -4.50 7.83
N TYR A 314 -1.97 -4.31 9.13
CA TYR A 314 -2.33 -5.29 10.15
C TYR A 314 -3.85 -5.49 10.31
N GLU A 315 -4.62 -4.40 10.29
CA GLU A 315 -6.09 -4.47 10.34
C GLU A 315 -6.65 -5.16 9.09
N ILE A 316 -6.07 -4.87 7.93
CA ILE A 316 -6.47 -5.47 6.66
C ILE A 316 -6.14 -6.96 6.65
N LYS A 317 -4.95 -7.36 7.12
CA LYS A 317 -4.56 -8.76 7.31
C LYS A 317 -5.57 -9.52 8.18
N ASN A 318 -6.07 -8.90 9.24
CA ASN A 318 -7.05 -9.50 10.14
C ASN A 318 -8.43 -9.75 9.49
N LYS A 319 -8.70 -9.22 8.28
CA LYS A 319 -9.93 -9.50 7.51
C LYS A 319 -9.88 -10.85 6.77
N PHE A 320 -8.69 -11.44 6.64
CA PHE A 320 -8.50 -12.74 6.03
C PHE A 320 -8.77 -13.85 7.04
N ASP A 321 -9.20 -15.01 6.55
CA ASP A 321 -9.36 -16.21 7.39
C ASP A 321 -8.06 -16.54 8.16
N LYS A 322 -8.20 -16.91 9.44
CA LYS A 322 -7.06 -17.19 10.32
C LYS A 322 -6.12 -18.28 9.77
N SER A 323 -6.67 -19.24 9.01
CA SER A 323 -5.92 -20.35 8.42
C SER A 323 -4.94 -19.96 7.31
N ILE A 324 -5.03 -18.71 6.81
CA ILE A 324 -4.14 -18.20 5.74
C ILE A 324 -3.36 -16.95 6.16
N GLN A 325 -3.58 -16.41 7.36
CA GLN A 325 -2.93 -15.18 7.80
C GLN A 325 -1.40 -15.30 7.93
N ASP A 326 -0.86 -16.52 8.10
CA ASP A 326 0.58 -16.80 8.06
C ASP A 326 1.21 -16.58 6.68
N LYS A 327 0.40 -16.64 5.62
CA LYS A 327 0.80 -16.38 4.22
C LYS A 327 0.55 -14.94 3.77
N VAL A 328 0.04 -14.10 4.67
CA VAL A 328 -0.25 -12.68 4.42
C VAL A 328 0.72 -11.83 5.24
N ASP A 329 1.70 -11.23 4.58
CA ASP A 329 2.58 -10.26 5.20
C ASP A 329 1.92 -8.88 5.25
N ALA A 330 2.14 -8.16 6.35
CA ALA A 330 1.57 -6.83 6.56
C ALA A 330 2.71 -5.82 6.74
N LEU A 331 2.78 -4.86 5.82
CA LEU A 331 3.73 -3.75 5.79
C LEU A 331 2.97 -2.44 6.04
N PRO A 332 2.95 -1.92 7.28
CA PRO A 332 2.21 -0.71 7.65
C PRO A 332 2.88 0.58 7.13
N ILE A 333 2.94 0.74 5.81
CA ILE A 333 3.68 1.81 5.13
C ILE A 333 2.72 2.63 4.27
N LYS A 334 2.89 3.95 4.27
CA LYS A 334 2.17 4.86 3.37
C LYS A 334 2.88 4.91 2.01
N PHE A 335 2.13 4.95 0.91
CA PHE A 335 2.71 4.85 -0.44
C PHE A 335 3.63 6.02 -0.83
N ASP A 336 3.46 7.19 -0.21
CA ASP A 336 4.29 8.40 -0.36
C ASP A 336 5.14 8.71 0.89
N ASP A 337 5.40 7.71 1.72
CA ASP A 337 6.29 7.82 2.88
C ASP A 337 7.70 8.20 2.43
N ASP A 338 8.38 9.09 3.15
CA ASP A 338 9.77 9.49 2.84
C ASP A 338 10.74 8.31 2.88
N HIS A 339 10.37 7.22 3.55
CA HIS A 339 11.14 5.99 3.67
C HIS A 339 10.52 4.82 2.93
N PHE A 340 9.60 5.08 2.00
CA PHE A 340 8.92 4.05 1.22
C PHE A 340 9.92 3.15 0.47
N GLU A 341 10.90 3.73 -0.25
CA GLU A 341 11.94 2.99 -0.96
C GLU A 341 12.72 2.07 -0.03
N THR A 342 13.25 2.61 1.07
CA THR A 342 14.04 1.84 2.04
C THR A 342 13.25 0.68 2.61
N LYS A 343 12.00 0.91 3.05
CA LYS A 343 11.19 -0.14 3.68
C LYS A 343 10.79 -1.24 2.71
N ILE A 344 10.48 -0.90 1.45
CA ILE A 344 10.16 -1.90 0.42
C ILE A 344 11.43 -2.68 0.03
N SER A 345 12.55 -1.99 -0.16
CA SER A 345 13.85 -2.61 -0.45
C SER A 345 14.27 -3.59 0.64
N ASP A 346 14.17 -3.18 1.91
CA ASP A 346 14.45 -4.01 3.09
C ASP A 346 13.58 -5.28 3.05
N TYR A 347 12.26 -5.14 2.84
CA TYR A 347 11.36 -6.28 2.73
C TYR A 347 11.74 -7.23 1.57
N THR A 348 11.92 -6.72 0.35
CA THR A 348 12.14 -7.59 -0.82
C THR A 348 13.54 -8.22 -0.86
N SER A 349 14.53 -7.55 -0.27
CA SER A 349 15.89 -8.10 -0.11
C SER A 349 16.04 -9.02 1.11
N ASN A 350 15.00 -9.11 1.95
CA ASN A 350 15.03 -9.79 3.24
C ASN A 350 16.18 -9.28 4.12
N THR A 351 16.35 -7.96 4.15
CA THR A 351 17.34 -7.25 4.97
C THR A 351 16.67 -6.13 5.76
N LYS A 352 17.34 -5.61 6.79
CA LYS A 352 16.89 -4.44 7.55
C LYS A 352 18.02 -3.42 7.59
N THR A 353 17.76 -2.19 7.15
CA THR A 353 18.72 -1.08 7.19
C THR A 353 18.53 -0.29 8.48
N ILE A 354 19.47 -0.42 9.41
CA ILE A 354 19.45 0.26 10.72
C ILE A 354 20.52 1.35 10.72
N ILE A 355 20.17 2.53 11.22
CA ILE A 355 21.12 3.61 11.46
C ILE A 355 21.40 3.67 12.97
N LEU A 356 22.62 3.39 13.37
CA LEU A 356 23.08 3.59 14.74
C LEU A 356 23.79 4.93 14.82
N ARG A 357 23.40 5.78 15.79
CA ARG A 357 24.20 6.96 16.13
C ARG A 357 24.69 6.81 17.55
N VAL A 358 26.00 6.95 17.68
CA VAL A 358 26.71 6.78 18.95
C VAL A 358 27.35 8.12 19.29
N ARG A 359 27.10 8.58 20.52
CA ARG A 359 27.75 9.76 21.10
C ARG A 359 28.47 9.33 22.36
N ALA A 360 29.79 9.48 22.36
CA ALA A 360 30.61 9.22 23.54
C ALA A 360 30.89 10.53 24.26
N ASP A 361 30.71 10.55 25.58
CA ASP A 361 31.10 11.69 26.41
C ASP A 361 32.62 11.70 26.58
N GLN A 362 33.28 12.82 26.27
CA GLN A 362 34.73 12.95 26.28
C GLN A 362 35.19 13.25 27.72
N LYS A 363 35.34 12.21 28.55
CA LYS A 363 35.68 12.38 29.98
C LYS A 363 37.12 12.05 30.37
N ASP A 364 37.87 11.29 29.57
CA ASP A 364 39.26 10.96 29.88
C ASP A 364 40.20 11.30 28.71
N PRO A 365 41.03 12.35 28.84
CA PRO A 365 42.03 12.74 27.83
C PRO A 365 43.11 11.66 27.58
N GLN A 366 43.28 10.68 28.47
CA GLN A 366 44.34 9.69 28.35
C GLN A 366 43.95 8.49 27.47
N GLU A 367 42.66 8.22 27.30
CA GLU A 367 42.18 7.15 26.43
C GLU A 367 42.01 7.64 24.98
N LYS A 368 42.96 7.27 24.11
CA LYS A 368 43.00 7.68 22.70
C LYS A 368 42.04 6.92 21.77
N LEU A 369 41.49 5.79 22.20
CA LEU A 369 40.75 4.88 21.33
C LEU A 369 39.38 4.55 21.94
N PHE A 370 38.33 4.85 21.17
CA PHE A 370 36.97 4.42 21.46
C PHE A 370 36.69 3.14 20.67
N ARG A 371 36.26 2.09 21.36
CA ARG A 371 36.00 0.78 20.76
C ARG A 371 34.55 0.42 21.02
N PHE A 372 33.84 0.04 19.98
CA PHE A 372 32.53 -0.57 20.15
C PHE A 372 32.37 -1.74 19.21
N ALA A 373 31.54 -2.67 19.66
CA ALA A 373 31.19 -3.85 18.90
C ALA A 373 29.67 -3.96 18.82
N ILE A 374 29.18 -4.28 17.64
CA ILE A 374 27.76 -4.53 17.39
C ILE A 374 27.65 -5.96 16.90
N VAL A 375 26.86 -6.76 17.60
CA VAL A 375 26.69 -8.17 17.29
C VAL A 375 25.22 -8.49 17.11
N SER A 376 24.93 -9.37 16.16
CA SER A 376 23.61 -9.91 15.85
C SER A 376 23.69 -11.43 15.81
N GLN A 377 22.59 -12.10 16.12
CA GLN A 377 22.48 -13.56 15.89
C GLN A 377 22.46 -13.91 14.40
N LYS A 378 22.31 -12.90 13.53
CA LYS A 378 22.30 -13.03 12.08
C LYS A 378 23.51 -12.33 11.44
N SER A 379 23.82 -12.70 10.20
CA SER A 379 24.90 -12.08 9.43
C SER A 379 24.59 -10.63 9.07
N PHE A 380 25.64 -9.83 8.88
CA PHE A 380 25.55 -8.50 8.30
C PHE A 380 25.92 -8.60 6.82
N LYS A 381 25.04 -8.16 5.90
CA LYS A 381 25.23 -8.33 4.45
C LYS A 381 26.10 -7.23 3.83
N SER A 382 25.98 -6.00 4.33
CA SER A 382 26.78 -4.87 3.88
C SER A 382 26.94 -3.84 5.00
N LYS A 383 28.10 -3.19 5.05
CA LYS A 383 28.45 -2.20 6.07
C LYS A 383 28.83 -0.93 5.34
N ASN A 384 27.93 0.04 5.33
CA ASN A 384 28.24 1.37 4.84
C ASN A 384 28.47 2.25 6.06
N ILE A 385 29.75 2.49 6.37
CA ILE A 385 30.11 3.53 7.32
C ILE A 385 30.16 4.81 6.51
N THR A 386 29.29 5.76 6.82
CA THR A 386 29.37 7.13 6.30
C THR A 386 29.75 8.00 7.49
N PRO A 387 31.05 8.11 7.82
CA PRO A 387 31.41 8.79 9.05
C PRO A 387 31.57 10.30 8.81
N ASP A 388 31.41 11.09 9.87
CA ASP A 388 31.99 12.43 9.96
C ASP A 388 33.53 12.35 10.24
N CYS A 389 34.05 11.16 10.53
CA CYS A 389 35.45 10.86 10.86
C CYS A 389 35.86 9.40 10.49
N ASP A 390 36.87 9.23 9.63
CA ASP A 390 37.33 7.88 9.21
C ASP A 390 37.75 6.99 10.40
N PRO A 391 37.25 5.74 10.49
CA PRO A 391 37.66 4.81 11.55
C PRO A 391 39.15 4.45 11.42
N HIS A 392 39.88 4.44 12.55
CA HIS A 392 41.29 4.03 12.58
C HIS A 392 41.47 2.56 12.23
N LYS A 393 40.54 1.70 12.69
CA LYS A 393 40.48 0.29 12.34
C LYS A 393 39.04 -0.18 12.28
N MET A 394 38.71 -0.90 11.22
CA MET A 394 37.46 -1.63 11.07
C MET A 394 37.80 -3.10 10.93
N ASN A 395 37.36 -3.93 11.86
CA ASN A 395 37.37 -5.37 11.66
C ASN A 395 35.94 -5.77 11.26
N PRO A 396 35.69 -6.00 9.96
CA PRO A 396 34.33 -6.12 9.46
C PRO A 396 33.63 -7.33 10.08
N GLU A 397 34.32 -8.42 10.38
CA GLU A 397 33.67 -9.65 10.85
C GLU A 397 34.40 -10.26 12.02
N PHE A 398 33.70 -10.36 13.15
CA PHE A 398 34.11 -11.22 14.24
C PHE A 398 32.92 -12.09 14.68
N GLN A 399 33.21 -13.29 15.16
CA GLN A 399 32.23 -14.12 15.85
C GLN A 399 32.48 -14.03 17.35
N CYS A 400 31.42 -13.90 18.14
CA CYS A 400 31.51 -14.05 19.60
C CYS A 400 30.42 -14.99 20.12
N VAL A 401 30.64 -15.47 21.34
CA VAL A 401 29.67 -16.25 22.09
C VAL A 401 29.22 -15.42 23.28
N ILE A 402 27.92 -15.15 23.39
CA ILE A 402 27.31 -14.46 24.54
C ILE A 402 26.20 -15.38 25.06
N ASN A 403 26.24 -15.75 26.34
CA ASN A 403 25.28 -16.67 26.96
C ASN A 403 25.04 -17.95 26.12
N GLU A 404 26.13 -18.63 25.71
CA GLU A 404 26.12 -19.86 24.91
C GLU A 404 25.56 -19.74 23.48
N LYS A 405 25.15 -18.54 23.05
CA LYS A 405 24.69 -18.29 21.67
C LYS A 405 25.79 -17.66 20.84
N LYS A 406 25.90 -18.08 19.57
CA LYS A 406 26.84 -17.50 18.60
C LYS A 406 26.25 -16.25 17.99
N TYR A 407 27.08 -15.23 17.86
CA TYR A 407 26.75 -13.97 17.20
C TYR A 407 27.80 -13.64 16.14
N SER A 408 27.35 -13.03 15.06
CA SER A 408 28.19 -12.37 14.06
C SER A 408 28.23 -10.89 14.39
N GLY A 409 29.39 -10.27 14.28
CA GLY A 409 29.60 -8.91 14.75
C GLY A 409 30.50 -8.07 13.86
N CYS A 410 30.38 -6.76 14.04
CA CYS A 410 31.26 -5.75 13.48
C CYS A 410 31.95 -5.03 14.63
N TYR A 411 33.27 -4.94 14.57
CA TYR A 411 34.07 -4.25 15.56
C TYR A 411 34.67 -2.99 14.95
N PHE A 412 34.54 -1.89 15.67
CA PHE A 412 34.97 -0.59 15.20
C PHE A 412 35.82 0.11 16.26
N GLU A 413 36.88 0.76 15.80
CA GLU A 413 37.84 1.48 16.63
C GLU A 413 38.05 2.89 16.05
N PHE A 414 37.78 3.90 16.88
CA PHE A 414 37.81 5.32 16.53
C PHE A 414 38.80 6.09 17.39
N ASP A 415 39.36 7.17 16.84
CA ASP A 415 40.14 8.14 17.62
C ASP A 415 39.20 8.94 18.53
N SER A 416 39.42 8.88 19.83
CA SER A 416 38.58 9.60 20.79
C SER A 416 38.70 11.12 20.70
N ASN A 417 39.74 11.64 20.05
CA ASN A 417 40.00 13.09 19.95
C ASN A 417 39.09 13.80 18.94
N ASN A 418 38.44 13.06 18.04
CA ASN A 418 37.63 13.62 16.94
C ASN A 418 36.14 13.24 16.99
N LEU A 419 35.65 12.71 18.11
CA LEU A 419 34.28 12.21 18.22
C LEU A 419 33.29 13.28 18.70
N SER A 420 32.71 14.03 17.77
CA SER A 420 31.49 14.82 18.03
C SER A 420 30.21 13.99 17.88
N GLY A 421 30.27 12.88 17.12
CA GLY A 421 29.23 11.88 16.94
C GLY A 421 29.60 10.89 15.83
N ILE A 422 29.20 9.63 15.96
CA ILE A 422 29.41 8.59 14.92
C ILE A 422 28.05 8.19 14.38
N ARG A 423 27.88 8.22 13.05
CA ARG A 423 26.75 7.62 12.35
C ARG A 423 27.21 6.36 11.64
N LEU A 424 26.54 5.25 11.92
CA LEU A 424 26.78 3.95 11.30
C LEU A 424 25.51 3.49 10.62
N GLU A 425 25.60 3.09 9.37
CA GLU A 425 24.50 2.45 8.66
C GLU A 425 24.81 0.95 8.50
N LEU A 426 24.00 0.13 9.16
CA LEU A 426 24.15 -1.32 9.15
C LEU A 426 23.00 -1.95 8.37
N LYS A 427 23.33 -2.77 7.37
CA LYS A 427 22.35 -3.68 6.77
C LYS A 427 22.46 -5.06 7.40
N VAL A 428 21.42 -5.45 8.12
CA VAL A 428 21.35 -6.72 8.84
C VAL A 428 20.56 -7.71 8.00
N ASP A 429 21.07 -8.92 7.82
CA ASP A 429 20.28 -10.02 7.24
C ASP A 429 19.28 -10.52 8.26
N CYS A 430 18.11 -9.89 8.27
CA CYS A 430 17.06 -10.28 9.18
C CYS A 430 15.78 -10.40 8.36
N PRO A 431 15.18 -11.61 8.33
CA PRO A 431 13.81 -11.76 7.90
C PRO A 431 12.92 -10.69 8.50
N TYR A 432 11.98 -10.20 7.70
CA TYR A 432 11.11 -9.09 8.10
C TYR A 432 10.43 -9.33 9.46
N ASP A 433 10.06 -10.58 9.72
CA ASP A 433 9.34 -11.05 10.89
C ASP A 433 10.22 -11.45 12.09
N GLU A 434 11.54 -11.40 11.96
CA GLU A 434 12.47 -11.74 13.05
C GLU A 434 12.99 -10.51 13.80
N ASP A 435 13.27 -10.69 15.09
CA ASP A 435 13.84 -9.65 15.94
C ASP A 435 15.33 -9.46 15.64
N ILE A 436 15.78 -8.21 15.70
CA ILE A 436 17.22 -7.91 15.67
C ILE A 436 17.68 -7.76 17.11
N ILE A 437 18.50 -8.72 17.55
CA ILE A 437 19.10 -8.70 18.88
C ILE A 437 20.48 -8.06 18.76
N LEU A 438 20.62 -6.84 19.27
CA LEU A 438 21.89 -6.12 19.31
C LEU A 438 22.49 -6.19 20.70
N HIS A 439 23.75 -6.62 20.79
CA HIS A 439 24.55 -6.35 21.97
C HIS A 439 25.58 -5.28 21.67
N LEU A 440 25.72 -4.37 22.62
CA LEU A 440 26.74 -3.34 22.62
C LEU A 440 27.79 -3.68 23.66
N SER A 441 29.05 -3.59 23.25
CA SER A 441 30.20 -3.66 24.14
C SER A 441 30.91 -2.32 24.15
N ASP A 442 31.22 -1.83 25.34
CA ASP A 442 32.12 -0.71 25.58
C ASP A 442 33.00 -1.05 26.78
N ASN A 443 34.26 -0.65 26.74
CA ASN A 443 35.22 -0.99 27.78
C ASN A 443 35.25 0.02 28.94
N THR A 444 34.81 1.28 28.78
CA THR A 444 35.13 2.29 29.82
C THR A 444 34.25 3.54 29.95
N ARG A 445 33.24 3.82 29.10
CA ARG A 445 32.57 5.15 29.08
C ARG A 445 31.06 5.12 29.32
N ASN A 446 30.52 6.29 29.67
CA ASN A 446 29.09 6.53 29.49
C ASN A 446 28.88 6.78 28.00
N ILE A 447 28.11 5.92 27.35
CA ILE A 447 27.69 6.09 25.97
C ILE A 447 26.22 6.51 25.98
N ASP A 448 25.95 7.59 25.27
CA ASP A 448 24.61 7.87 24.77
C ASP A 448 24.53 7.29 23.36
N PHE A 449 23.59 6.38 23.14
CA PHE A 449 23.36 5.90 21.79
C PHE A 449 21.87 5.85 21.53
N GLY A 450 21.55 6.05 20.26
CA GLY A 450 20.24 5.74 19.76
C GLY A 450 20.33 4.76 18.61
N ILE A 451 19.20 4.16 18.34
CA ILE A 451 18.97 3.33 17.19
C ILE A 451 17.86 4.01 16.40
N TRP A 452 18.13 4.25 15.13
CA TRP A 452 17.19 4.84 14.20
C TRP A 452 16.87 3.83 13.11
N TYR A 453 15.61 3.77 12.74
CA TYR A 453 15.15 3.08 11.54
C TYR A 453 14.29 4.06 10.75
N CYS A 454 14.61 4.28 9.48
CA CYS A 454 13.86 5.23 8.63
C CYS A 454 13.71 6.61 9.31
N ASN A 455 14.82 7.17 9.81
CA ASN A 455 14.91 8.42 10.58
C ASN A 455 14.09 8.49 11.90
N ASN A 456 13.31 7.48 12.25
CA ASN A 456 12.63 7.40 13.53
C ASN A 456 13.54 6.75 14.56
N MET A 457 13.70 7.40 15.72
CA MET A 457 14.41 6.81 16.84
C MET A 457 13.54 5.70 17.43
N ILE A 458 14.00 4.46 17.31
CA ILE A 458 13.30 3.27 17.82
C ILE A 458 13.80 2.87 19.20
N PHE A 459 15.01 3.30 19.57
CA PHE A 459 15.57 3.07 20.88
C PHE A 459 16.52 4.21 21.22
N SER A 460 16.49 4.67 22.46
CA SER A 460 17.53 5.53 23.01
C SER A 460 17.87 5.08 24.42
N SER A 461 19.15 5.16 24.76
CA SER A 461 19.59 5.02 26.13
C SER A 461 20.47 6.21 26.46
N ASN A 462 20.00 7.00 27.43
CA ASN A 462 20.80 8.03 28.06
C ASN A 462 21.55 7.39 29.22
N TYR A 463 22.88 7.48 29.22
CA TYR A 463 23.73 7.02 30.33
C TYR A 463 23.60 5.54 30.71
N ILE A 464 24.09 4.63 29.87
CA ILE A 464 24.40 3.27 30.36
C ILE A 464 25.51 3.39 31.41
N LYS A 465 25.26 2.95 32.65
CA LYS A 465 26.28 2.97 33.71
C LYS A 465 27.06 1.67 33.66
N LYS A 466 28.33 1.70 34.10
CA LYS A 466 29.21 0.52 34.19
C LYS A 466 28.57 -0.70 34.89
N LYS A 467 27.64 -0.49 35.81
CA LYS A 467 26.88 -1.56 36.52
C LYS A 467 25.90 -2.33 35.63
N ASP A 468 25.56 -1.78 34.47
CA ASP A 468 24.61 -2.38 33.51
C ASP A 468 25.35 -3.30 32.52
N TYR A 469 26.66 -3.52 32.72
CA TYR A 469 27.48 -4.40 31.92
C TYR A 469 27.84 -5.70 32.64
N VAL A 470 27.98 -6.78 31.87
CA VAL A 470 28.52 -8.08 32.29
C VAL A 470 29.90 -8.27 31.63
N THR A 471 30.88 -8.71 32.40
CA THR A 471 32.21 -9.05 31.90
C THR A 471 32.17 -10.33 31.09
N ASN A 472 32.64 -10.26 29.83
CA ASN A 472 32.91 -11.44 29.03
C ASN A 472 34.29 -12.01 29.40
N VAL A 473 34.27 -13.20 29.99
CA VAL A 473 35.44 -13.88 30.56
C VAL A 473 36.52 -14.18 29.52
N SER A 474 36.17 -14.38 28.26
CA SER A 474 37.16 -14.78 27.24
C SER A 474 37.98 -13.62 26.70
N ASN A 475 37.49 -12.37 26.78
CA ASN A 475 38.07 -11.23 26.07
C ASN A 475 38.27 -9.98 26.95
N ASN A 476 37.89 -10.03 28.23
CA ASN A 476 37.87 -8.87 29.15
C ASN A 476 37.04 -7.67 28.64
N SER A 477 36.07 -7.90 27.76
CA SER A 477 35.15 -6.87 27.28
C SER A 477 33.88 -6.81 28.14
N LEU A 478 33.35 -5.60 28.34
CA LEU A 478 32.09 -5.38 29.04
C LEU A 478 30.95 -5.34 28.01
N TRP A 479 29.90 -6.12 28.23
CA TRP A 479 28.71 -6.18 27.36
C TRP A 479 27.48 -5.74 28.12
N LEU A 480 26.53 -5.08 27.47
CA LEU A 480 25.22 -4.82 28.09
C LEU A 480 24.61 -6.11 28.67
N LYS A 481 24.12 -6.03 29.90
CA LYS A 481 23.50 -7.16 30.61
C LYS A 481 22.26 -7.67 29.88
N ASP A 482 21.43 -6.74 29.41
CA ASP A 482 20.24 -7.03 28.64
C ASP A 482 20.45 -6.59 27.19
N PRO A 483 20.28 -7.49 26.21
CA PRO A 483 20.38 -7.12 24.80
C PRO A 483 19.27 -6.16 24.41
N ILE A 484 19.55 -5.33 23.41
CA ILE A 484 18.52 -4.50 22.79
C ILE A 484 17.80 -5.37 21.78
N ILE A 485 16.53 -5.64 22.04
CA ILE A 485 15.67 -6.41 21.16
C ILE A 485 14.88 -5.40 20.32
N ILE A 486 15.21 -5.29 19.04
CA ILE A 486 14.42 -4.52 18.08
C ILE A 486 13.44 -5.47 17.44
N ASP A 487 12.20 -5.45 17.93
CA ASP A 487 11.13 -6.24 17.33
C ASP A 487 10.46 -5.51 16.15
N LYS A 488 9.62 -6.25 15.41
CA LYS A 488 8.88 -5.70 14.27
C LYS A 488 7.91 -4.57 14.64
N THR A 489 7.35 -4.56 15.86
CA THR A 489 6.43 -3.51 16.29
C THR A 489 7.18 -2.18 16.50
N MET A 490 8.43 -2.23 16.97
CA MET A 490 9.27 -1.04 17.11
C MET A 490 9.60 -0.40 15.76
N LEU A 491 9.96 -1.21 14.75
CA LEU A 491 10.33 -0.74 13.40
C LEU A 491 9.19 -0.02 12.67
N TYR A 492 7.95 -0.33 13.02
CA TYR A 492 6.76 0.16 12.33
C TYR A 492 5.78 0.89 13.25
N SER A 493 6.20 1.24 14.46
CA SER A 493 5.40 2.06 15.37
C SER A 493 5.19 3.45 14.78
N LYS A 494 3.98 4.00 14.93
CA LYS A 494 3.63 5.35 14.48
C LYS A 494 4.10 6.43 15.47
N GLU A 495 4.41 6.03 16.70
CA GLU A 495 4.82 6.94 17.77
C GLU A 495 6.34 6.86 17.96
N PRO A 496 7.06 7.99 17.89
CA PRO A 496 8.47 8.01 18.26
C PRO A 496 8.62 7.69 19.76
N PHE A 497 9.61 6.86 20.10
CA PHE A 497 9.97 6.54 21.48
C PHE A 497 10.63 7.71 22.22
#